data_AF-A0A2M8M4S4-F1
#
_entry.id   AF-A0A2M8M4S4-F1
#
_cell.length_a   1.000
_cell.length_b   1.000
_cell.length_c   1.000
_cell.angle_alpha   90.00
_cell.angle_beta   90.00
_cell.angle_gamma   90.00
#
_symmetry.space_group_name_H-M   'P 1'
#
loop_
_entity.id
_entity.type
_entity.pdbx_description
1 polymer ?
#
loop_
_entity_poly.entity_id
_entity_poly.type
_entity_poly.pdbx_seq_one_letter_code
_entity_poly.pdbx_strand_id
1 'polypeptide(L)'
;MPGVGRPPWLLPLVLLVAGLAVNLATSPSLLLGTAFGAAPLAAAALWTARGTLLTGIAAVLAYAAVLLRGGPGWTEGLLRLGAVVAFGVLALAVNHALRHGEQRFASVRQVAEAVQFAVLPVPPGRIDGLTLAVRYEAAHAYARIGGDLYGAQRTPYGVRLLVGDVCGKGLDAVATVTVVLGAFREAAETEPELAAVADRIDHALLRERSQRAGQPDCLPGGDAGRSVEFVTAVLAELPPGPAGEPESVRIVSRGHPPPLLLSAGGAPVRTLEPDSYALPLGLGDMAGPAAVPPEGPDGGTGPVPFPPGALLLLHTDGVTEARNAEGVFYDPVARLRGRRFPGPGALLDALVADVHAHADGRTDDDMALLAVMRGPAPPPSPPRSGEPG
;
A
#
# COMPACT_ATOMS: atom_id res chain seq x y z
N MET A 1 27.16 12.01 -14.52
CA MET A 1 26.60 12.05 -15.88
C MET A 1 27.22 10.95 -16.73
N PRO A 2 26.50 9.82 -16.90
CA PRO A 2 26.41 9.15 -18.20
C PRO A 2 24.94 9.01 -18.65
N GLY A 3 24.71 9.38 -19.91
CA GLY A 3 23.53 9.19 -20.77
C GLY A 3 22.18 8.78 -20.16
N VAL A 4 21.30 9.75 -19.97
CA VAL A 4 19.84 9.54 -20.03
C VAL A 4 19.52 9.11 -21.47
N GLY A 5 19.43 7.78 -21.68
CA GLY A 5 18.96 7.23 -22.93
C GLY A 5 17.57 7.77 -23.25
N ARG A 6 17.38 8.30 -24.45
CA ARG A 6 16.06 8.74 -24.93
C ARG A 6 15.06 7.58 -24.74
N PRO A 7 13.85 7.83 -24.19
CA PRO A 7 12.94 6.75 -23.86
C PRO A 7 12.62 5.92 -25.12
N PRO A 8 12.41 4.59 -25.00
CA PRO A 8 12.21 3.69 -26.14
C PRO A 8 10.92 3.95 -26.94
N TRP A 9 10.15 5.00 -26.62
CA TRP A 9 8.89 5.34 -27.28
C TRP A 9 9.00 5.60 -28.79
N LEU A 10 10.15 6.05 -29.28
CA LEU A 10 10.41 6.28 -30.72
C LEU A 10 10.84 5.01 -31.47
N LEU A 11 11.10 3.91 -30.77
CA LEU A 11 11.62 2.67 -31.36
C LEU A 11 10.81 2.18 -32.57
N PRO A 12 9.46 2.17 -32.57
CA PRO A 12 8.69 1.72 -33.73
C PRO A 12 8.94 2.59 -34.97
N LEU A 13 9.08 3.90 -34.79
CA LEU A 13 9.33 4.84 -35.88
C LEU A 13 10.78 4.75 -36.38
N VAL A 14 11.75 4.59 -35.48
CA VAL A 14 13.15 4.37 -35.83
C VAL A 14 13.31 3.10 -36.66
N LEU A 15 12.64 2.00 -36.28
CA LEU A 15 12.68 0.74 -37.02
C LEU A 15 12.10 0.87 -38.44
N LEU A 16 10.99 1.60 -38.60
CA LEU A 16 10.40 1.87 -39.92
C LEU A 16 11.34 2.71 -40.81
N VAL A 17 11.88 3.81 -40.27
CA VAL A 17 12.74 4.72 -41.02
C VAL A 17 14.07 4.05 -41.38
N ALA A 18 14.68 3.32 -40.44
CA ALA A 18 15.91 2.57 -40.69
C ALA A 18 15.68 1.46 -41.72
N GLY A 19 14.58 0.72 -41.62
CA GLY A 19 14.19 -0.30 -42.59
C GLY A 19 14.04 0.28 -44.00
N LEU A 20 13.38 1.44 -44.12
CA LEU A 20 13.23 2.13 -45.39
C LEU A 20 14.58 2.64 -45.93
N ALA A 21 15.41 3.28 -45.11
CA ALA A 21 16.70 3.81 -45.52
C ALA A 21 17.65 2.71 -46.02
N VAL A 22 17.71 1.57 -45.32
CA VAL A 22 18.53 0.41 -45.73
C VAL A 22 18.05 -0.15 -47.06
N ASN A 23 16.74 -0.32 -47.25
CA ASN A 23 16.20 -0.85 -48.52
C ASN A 23 16.33 0.16 -49.68
N LEU A 24 16.43 1.46 -49.42
CA LEU A 24 16.74 2.48 -50.43
C LEU A 24 18.22 2.54 -50.81
N ALA A 25 19.11 2.23 -49.87
CA ALA A 25 20.56 2.24 -50.07
C ALA A 25 21.12 0.92 -50.63
N THR A 26 20.35 -0.17 -50.57
CA THR A 26 20.77 -1.51 -51.00
C THR A 26 20.19 -1.84 -52.39
N SER A 27 20.88 -2.72 -53.13
CA SER A 27 20.38 -3.24 -54.41
C SER A 27 18.97 -3.84 -54.25
N PRO A 28 18.04 -3.63 -55.20
CA PRO A 28 16.67 -4.16 -55.15
C PRO A 28 16.56 -5.70 -55.02
N SER A 29 17.65 -6.41 -55.25
CA SER A 29 17.78 -7.86 -55.09
C SER A 29 17.96 -8.33 -53.63
N LEU A 30 18.26 -7.44 -52.69
CA LEU A 30 18.50 -7.73 -51.27
C LEU A 30 17.47 -7.00 -50.39
N LEU A 31 16.21 -7.41 -50.47
CA LEU A 31 15.15 -6.85 -49.61
C LEU A 31 15.26 -7.39 -48.19
N LEU A 32 15.38 -6.52 -47.19
CA LEU A 32 15.27 -6.89 -45.78
C LEU A 32 13.86 -6.56 -45.27
N GLY A 33 12.96 -7.55 -45.29
CA GLY A 33 11.58 -7.42 -44.78
C GLY A 33 11.46 -7.47 -43.25
N THR A 34 12.51 -7.90 -42.55
CA THR A 34 12.51 -8.12 -41.09
C THR A 34 12.32 -6.84 -40.28
N ALA A 35 12.85 -5.70 -40.76
CA ALA A 35 12.69 -4.40 -40.10
C ALA A 35 11.21 -3.92 -40.12
N PHE A 36 10.49 -4.20 -41.21
CA PHE A 36 9.07 -3.83 -41.36
C PHE A 36 8.16 -4.71 -40.50
N GLY A 37 8.54 -5.97 -40.22
CA GLY A 37 7.82 -6.83 -39.27
C GLY A 37 8.09 -6.48 -37.80
N ALA A 38 9.30 -6.03 -37.47
CA ALA A 38 9.68 -5.68 -36.11
C ALA A 38 9.01 -4.39 -35.60
N ALA A 39 8.76 -3.41 -36.47
CA ALA A 39 8.19 -2.13 -36.06
C ALA A 39 6.76 -2.20 -35.49
N PRO A 40 5.80 -2.91 -36.11
CA PRO A 40 4.47 -3.13 -35.52
C PRO A 40 4.53 -3.88 -34.19
N LEU A 41 5.45 -4.84 -34.02
CA LEU A 41 5.64 -5.56 -32.75
C LEU A 41 6.17 -4.64 -31.65
N ALA A 42 7.12 -3.75 -31.95
CA ALA A 42 7.56 -2.73 -31.01
C ALA A 42 6.41 -1.76 -30.64
N ALA A 43 5.59 -1.37 -31.62
CA ALA A 43 4.41 -0.56 -31.37
C ALA A 43 3.36 -1.28 -30.50
N ALA A 44 3.21 -2.60 -30.68
CA ALA A 44 2.32 -3.41 -29.85
C ALA A 44 2.68 -3.38 -28.36
N ALA A 45 3.97 -3.26 -28.02
CA ALA A 45 4.43 -3.18 -26.64
C ALA A 45 4.38 -1.75 -26.07
N LEU A 46 4.58 -0.73 -26.91
CA LEU A 46 4.81 0.64 -26.45
C LEU A 46 3.61 1.57 -26.65
N TRP A 47 2.76 1.31 -27.66
CA TRP A 47 1.74 2.24 -28.14
C TRP A 47 0.33 1.67 -28.00
N THR A 48 -0.66 2.53 -28.29
CA THR A 48 -2.08 2.14 -28.28
C THR A 48 -2.44 1.21 -29.43
N ALA A 49 -3.56 0.50 -29.33
CA ALA A 49 -4.07 -0.34 -30.43
C ALA A 49 -4.18 0.42 -31.76
N ARG A 50 -4.58 1.70 -31.69
CA ARG A 50 -4.59 2.61 -32.85
C ARG A 50 -3.17 2.87 -33.37
N GLY A 51 -2.21 3.13 -32.48
CA GLY A 51 -0.80 3.29 -32.83
C GLY A 51 -0.22 2.05 -33.51
N THR A 52 -0.44 0.86 -32.94
CA THR A 52 -0.02 -0.43 -33.49
C THR A 52 -0.60 -0.70 -34.87
N LEU A 53 -1.90 -0.42 -35.06
CA LEU A 53 -2.57 -0.52 -36.35
C LEU A 53 -1.94 0.41 -37.39
N LEU A 54 -1.74 1.68 -37.04
CA LEU A 54 -1.13 2.67 -37.93
C LEU A 54 0.29 2.28 -38.32
N THR A 55 1.10 1.77 -37.38
CA THR A 55 2.45 1.26 -37.70
C THR A 55 2.42 0.02 -38.58
N GLY A 56 1.44 -0.88 -38.40
CA GLY A 56 1.22 -2.03 -39.29
C GLY A 56 0.90 -1.61 -40.72
N ILE A 57 -0.04 -0.67 -40.89
CA ILE A 57 -0.39 -0.10 -42.20
C ILE A 57 0.83 0.58 -42.83
N ALA A 58 1.55 1.40 -42.07
CA ALA A 58 2.74 2.09 -42.56
C ALA A 58 3.84 1.12 -43.00
N ALA A 59 4.06 0.02 -42.25
CA ALA A 59 5.02 -1.02 -42.62
C ALA A 59 4.66 -1.69 -43.96
N VAL A 60 3.39 -2.05 -44.15
CA VAL A 60 2.89 -2.67 -45.38
C VAL A 60 3.03 -1.71 -46.56
N LEU A 61 2.63 -0.45 -46.41
CA LEU A 61 2.74 0.57 -47.47
C LEU A 61 4.19 0.86 -47.83
N ALA A 62 5.07 1.00 -46.83
CA ALA A 62 6.49 1.23 -47.06
C ALA A 62 7.13 0.05 -47.79
N TYR A 63 6.80 -1.19 -47.42
CA TYR A 63 7.31 -2.37 -48.10
C TYR A 63 6.77 -2.49 -49.54
N ALA A 64 5.48 -2.20 -49.77
CA ALA A 64 4.89 -2.18 -51.10
C ALA A 64 5.54 -1.13 -52.02
N ALA A 65 5.86 0.06 -51.50
CA ALA A 65 6.56 1.09 -52.25
C ALA A 65 7.98 0.64 -52.68
N VAL A 66 8.67 -0.13 -51.83
CA VAL A 66 9.97 -0.71 -52.18
C VAL A 66 9.84 -1.77 -53.28
N LEU A 67 8.79 -2.60 -53.25
CA LEU A 67 8.54 -3.59 -54.31
C LEU A 67 8.33 -2.93 -55.69
N LEU A 68 7.65 -1.78 -55.74
CA LEU A 68 7.40 -1.04 -56.98
C LEU A 68 8.67 -0.46 -57.62
N ARG A 69 9.80 -0.36 -56.91
CA ARG A 69 11.09 0.10 -57.49
C ARG A 69 11.83 -0.98 -58.30
N GLY A 70 11.30 -2.19 -58.41
CA GLY A 70 11.90 -3.29 -59.18
C GLY A 70 12.59 -4.33 -58.29
N GLY A 71 11.84 -4.89 -57.34
CA GLY A 71 12.31 -5.93 -56.42
C GLY A 71 12.47 -7.33 -57.05
N PRO A 72 12.69 -8.38 -56.23
CA PRO A 72 12.74 -9.76 -56.70
C PRO A 72 11.42 -10.14 -57.38
N GLY A 73 11.42 -11.22 -58.16
CA GLY A 73 10.26 -11.65 -58.95
C GLY A 73 8.94 -11.65 -58.18
N TRP A 74 7.83 -11.44 -58.89
CA TRP A 74 6.48 -11.23 -58.34
C TRP A 74 6.10 -12.22 -57.22
N THR A 75 6.51 -13.49 -57.31
CA THR A 75 6.27 -14.53 -56.31
C THR A 75 6.96 -14.26 -54.97
N GLU A 76 8.24 -13.89 -54.98
CA GLU A 76 9.02 -13.59 -53.78
C GLU A 76 8.54 -12.28 -53.11
N GLY A 77 8.20 -11.28 -53.92
CA GLY A 77 7.63 -10.03 -53.44
C GLY A 77 6.31 -10.24 -52.68
N LEU A 78 5.40 -11.04 -53.24
CA LEU A 78 4.12 -11.39 -52.63
C LEU A 78 4.28 -12.19 -51.33
N LEU A 79 5.17 -13.19 -51.31
CA LEU A 79 5.44 -14.00 -50.11
C LEU A 79 5.93 -13.13 -48.94
N ARG A 80 6.86 -12.21 -49.21
CA ARG A 80 7.42 -11.31 -48.19
C ARG A 80 6.42 -10.25 -47.73
N LEU A 81 5.58 -9.73 -48.64
CA LEU A 81 4.49 -8.83 -48.27
C LEU A 81 3.49 -9.54 -47.33
N GLY A 82 3.16 -10.80 -47.64
CA GLY A 82 2.36 -11.66 -46.76
C GLY A 82 2.95 -11.80 -45.36
N ALA A 83 4.28 -11.95 -45.24
CA ALA A 83 4.96 -12.00 -43.95
C ALA A 83 4.83 -10.68 -43.16
N VAL A 84 4.95 -9.51 -43.80
CA VAL A 84 4.77 -8.20 -43.15
C VAL A 84 3.33 -8.03 -42.64
N VAL A 85 2.34 -8.45 -43.44
CA VAL A 85 0.93 -8.46 -43.02
C VAL A 85 0.73 -9.40 -41.82
N ALA A 86 1.31 -10.61 -41.86
CA ALA A 86 1.24 -11.56 -40.75
C ALA A 86 1.85 -10.99 -39.46
N PHE A 87 2.98 -10.29 -39.53
CA PHE A 87 3.56 -9.58 -38.38
C PHE A 87 2.66 -8.45 -37.86
N GLY A 88 1.99 -7.70 -38.74
CA GLY A 88 1.01 -6.70 -38.34
C GLY A 88 -0.20 -7.30 -37.61
N VAL A 89 -0.73 -8.42 -38.10
CA VAL A 89 -1.81 -9.16 -37.43
C VAL A 89 -1.35 -9.72 -36.08
N LEU A 90 -0.17 -10.32 -36.02
CA LEU A 90 0.43 -10.82 -34.78
C LEU A 90 0.63 -9.69 -33.76
N ALA A 91 1.12 -8.53 -34.20
CA ALA A 91 1.29 -7.36 -33.34
C ALA A 91 -0.05 -6.86 -32.76
N LEU A 92 -1.11 -6.85 -33.56
CA LEU A 92 -2.46 -6.52 -33.08
C LEU A 92 -2.97 -7.57 -32.08
N ALA A 93 -2.76 -8.86 -32.35
CA ALA A 93 -3.13 -9.94 -31.44
C ALA A 93 -2.37 -9.86 -30.10
N VAL A 94 -1.07 -9.56 -30.15
CA VAL A 94 -0.23 -9.35 -28.96
C VAL A 94 -0.68 -8.11 -28.18
N ASN A 95 -0.89 -6.97 -28.84
CA ASN A 95 -1.38 -5.75 -28.18
C ASN A 95 -2.75 -5.98 -27.53
N HIS A 96 -3.63 -6.73 -28.21
CA HIS A 96 -4.94 -7.09 -27.69
C HIS A 96 -4.85 -8.04 -26.50
N ALA A 97 -4.00 -9.07 -26.56
CA ALA A 97 -3.77 -10.01 -25.44
C ALA A 97 -3.16 -9.31 -24.22
N LEU A 98 -2.16 -8.44 -24.42
CA LEU A 98 -1.56 -7.62 -23.36
C LEU A 98 -2.62 -6.74 -22.67
N ARG A 99 -3.45 -6.04 -23.46
CA ARG A 99 -4.50 -5.16 -22.93
C ARG A 99 -5.66 -5.90 -22.28
N HIS A 100 -6.06 -7.06 -22.79
CA HIS A 100 -7.11 -7.86 -22.15
C HIS A 100 -6.62 -8.54 -20.87
N GLY A 101 -5.33 -8.88 -20.78
CA GLY A 101 -4.72 -9.32 -19.53
C GLY A 101 -4.92 -8.27 -18.44
N GLU A 102 -4.57 -7.01 -18.71
CA GLU A 102 -4.71 -5.89 -17.78
C GLU A 102 -6.17 -5.69 -17.30
N GLN A 103 -7.14 -5.80 -18.20
CA GLN A 103 -8.56 -5.61 -17.86
C GLN A 103 -9.13 -6.70 -16.95
N ARG A 104 -8.70 -7.96 -17.12
CA ARG A 104 -9.17 -9.07 -16.26
C ARG A 104 -8.71 -8.90 -14.81
N PHE A 105 -7.50 -8.39 -14.60
CA PHE A 105 -7.01 -8.07 -13.26
C PHE A 105 -7.74 -6.87 -12.65
N ALA A 106 -8.12 -5.88 -13.46
CA ALA A 106 -8.86 -4.71 -12.96
C ALA A 106 -10.24 -5.07 -12.37
N SER A 107 -10.97 -6.01 -12.96
CA SER A 107 -12.31 -6.41 -12.46
C SER A 107 -12.26 -7.19 -11.15
N VAL A 108 -11.30 -8.11 -10.97
CA VAL A 108 -11.12 -8.83 -9.70
C VAL A 108 -10.64 -7.87 -8.61
N ARG A 109 -9.80 -6.89 -8.98
CA ARG A 109 -9.28 -5.88 -8.05
C ARG A 109 -10.36 -4.93 -7.54
N GLN A 110 -11.23 -4.41 -8.41
CA GLN A 110 -12.34 -3.54 -7.99
C GLN A 110 -13.27 -4.22 -6.97
N VAL A 111 -13.49 -5.53 -7.13
CA VAL A 111 -14.25 -6.32 -6.16
C VAL A 111 -13.47 -6.49 -4.86
N ALA A 112 -12.18 -6.83 -4.92
CA ALA A 112 -11.35 -7.00 -3.75
C ALA A 112 -11.18 -5.71 -2.92
N GLU A 113 -10.99 -4.57 -3.59
CA GLU A 113 -10.92 -3.24 -2.97
C GLU A 113 -12.25 -2.89 -2.30
N ALA A 114 -13.38 -3.13 -2.97
CA ALA A 114 -14.70 -2.96 -2.37
C ALA A 114 -14.92 -3.88 -1.15
N VAL A 115 -14.42 -5.12 -1.19
CA VAL A 115 -14.46 -6.05 -0.04
C VAL A 115 -13.57 -5.56 1.10
N GLN A 116 -12.35 -5.10 0.82
CA GLN A 116 -11.45 -4.56 1.84
C GLN A 116 -12.07 -3.34 2.55
N PHE A 117 -12.59 -2.38 1.79
CA PHE A 117 -13.31 -1.23 2.35
C PHE A 117 -14.59 -1.63 3.09
N ALA A 118 -15.23 -2.74 2.72
CA ALA A 118 -16.39 -3.26 3.46
C ALA A 118 -16.01 -3.88 4.82
N VAL A 119 -14.77 -4.34 5.00
CA VAL A 119 -14.28 -4.97 6.25
C VAL A 119 -13.70 -3.92 7.21
N LEU A 120 -13.07 -2.86 6.68
CA LEU A 120 -12.51 -1.78 7.48
C LEU A 120 -13.61 -0.99 8.19
N PRO A 121 -13.52 -0.80 9.52
CA PRO A 121 -14.54 -0.06 10.25
C PRO A 121 -14.52 1.44 9.86
N VAL A 122 -15.68 2.08 9.95
CA VAL A 122 -15.75 3.55 10.03
C VAL A 122 -15.80 3.91 11.51
N PRO A 123 -14.69 4.32 12.14
CA PRO A 123 -14.71 4.62 13.56
C PRO A 123 -15.59 5.85 13.81
N PRO A 124 -16.34 5.86 14.92
CA PRO A 124 -17.13 7.03 15.27
C PRO A 124 -16.20 8.22 15.52
N GLY A 125 -16.61 9.42 15.08
CA GLY A 125 -15.78 10.63 15.21
C GLY A 125 -15.49 11.04 16.66
N ARG A 126 -16.21 10.49 17.64
CA ARG A 126 -15.97 10.66 19.07
C ARG A 126 -16.24 9.38 19.87
N ILE A 127 -15.39 9.08 20.85
CA ILE A 127 -15.54 7.97 21.82
C ILE A 127 -15.03 8.46 23.18
N ASP A 128 -15.82 8.37 24.25
CA ASP A 128 -15.40 8.65 25.64
C ASP A 128 -14.55 9.93 25.81
N GLY A 129 -15.02 11.06 25.26
CA GLY A 129 -14.33 12.36 25.35
C GLY A 129 -13.16 12.54 24.36
N LEU A 130 -12.80 11.50 23.62
CA LEU A 130 -11.81 11.54 22.54
C LEU A 130 -12.47 11.94 21.22
N THR A 131 -11.72 12.65 20.38
CA THR A 131 -12.07 12.89 18.97
C THR A 131 -11.16 12.02 18.12
N LEU A 132 -11.71 11.30 17.15
CA LEU A 132 -10.96 10.37 16.29
C LEU A 132 -11.09 10.77 14.82
N ALA A 133 -10.06 10.52 14.04
CA ALA A 133 -10.11 10.58 12.58
C ALA A 133 -9.26 9.44 11.98
N VAL A 134 -9.66 8.99 10.80
CA VAL A 134 -8.91 8.02 10.00
C VAL A 134 -8.75 8.53 8.57
N ARG A 135 -7.61 8.21 7.97
CA ARG A 135 -7.36 8.31 6.52
C ARG A 135 -6.75 7.00 6.04
N TYR A 136 -7.19 6.56 4.88
CA TYR A 136 -6.62 5.44 4.16
C TYR A 136 -6.36 5.91 2.74
N GLU A 137 -5.11 5.86 2.30
CA GLU A 137 -4.69 6.19 0.94
C GLU A 137 -4.08 4.93 0.32
N ALA A 138 -4.69 4.42 -0.73
CA ALA A 138 -4.12 3.31 -1.49
C ALA A 138 -2.97 3.82 -2.38
N ALA A 139 -1.86 3.09 -2.43
CA ALA A 139 -0.83 3.28 -3.45
C ALA A 139 -1.48 3.22 -4.84
N HIS A 140 -0.93 3.99 -5.78
CA HIS A 140 -1.38 4.20 -7.16
C HIS A 140 -2.49 3.27 -7.71
N ALA A 141 -3.43 3.86 -8.47
CA ALA A 141 -4.56 3.20 -9.15
C ALA A 141 -4.22 1.92 -9.97
N TYR A 142 -2.94 1.58 -10.20
CA TYR A 142 -2.46 0.41 -10.92
C TYR A 142 -1.69 -0.62 -10.06
N ALA A 143 -1.45 -0.37 -8.77
CA ALA A 143 -0.67 -1.25 -7.91
C ALA A 143 -1.44 -1.64 -6.63
N ARG A 144 -1.90 -2.90 -6.61
CA ARG A 144 -2.14 -3.74 -5.40
C ARG A 144 -3.39 -3.43 -4.55
N ILE A 145 -3.76 -4.43 -3.76
CA ILE A 145 -4.80 -4.45 -2.72
C ILE A 145 -3.99 -4.46 -1.42
N GLY A 146 -4.19 -3.48 -0.55
CA GLY A 146 -3.35 -3.25 0.63
C GLY A 146 -3.50 -4.30 1.73
N GLY A 147 -2.43 -4.47 2.51
CA GLY A 147 -2.42 -5.20 3.77
C GLY A 147 -2.78 -4.33 4.98
N ASP A 148 -2.85 -3.01 4.79
CA ASP A 148 -3.12 -2.04 5.83
C ASP A 148 -4.50 -2.22 6.49
N LEU A 149 -4.50 -2.20 7.82
CA LEU A 149 -5.69 -2.34 8.65
C LEU A 149 -5.68 -1.37 9.82
N TYR A 150 -6.87 -0.99 10.26
CA TYR A 150 -7.06 -0.21 11.47
C TYR A 150 -8.36 -0.58 12.19
N GLY A 151 -8.37 -0.35 13.50
CA GLY A 151 -9.51 -0.59 14.37
C GLY A 151 -9.55 0.40 15.51
N ALA A 152 -10.75 0.77 15.94
CA ALA A 152 -10.97 1.54 17.15
C ALA A 152 -12.27 1.09 17.80
N GLN A 153 -12.23 0.79 19.09
CA GLN A 153 -13.43 0.42 19.84
C GLN A 153 -13.38 0.89 21.28
N ARG A 154 -14.57 1.17 21.80
CA ARG A 154 -14.82 1.38 23.23
C ARG A 154 -14.93 0.03 23.91
N THR A 155 -14.27 -0.14 25.04
CA THR A 155 -14.27 -1.38 25.83
C THR A 155 -14.42 -1.05 27.32
N PRO A 156 -14.66 -2.06 28.19
CA PRO A 156 -14.65 -1.86 29.64
C PRO A 156 -13.31 -1.32 30.18
N TYR A 157 -12.23 -1.48 29.42
CA TYR A 157 -10.87 -1.09 29.78
C TYR A 157 -10.44 0.23 29.13
N GLY A 158 -11.36 0.93 28.45
CA GLY A 158 -11.12 2.22 27.80
C GLY A 158 -11.24 2.16 26.29
N VAL A 159 -10.62 3.10 25.60
CA VAL A 159 -10.59 3.09 24.13
C VAL A 159 -9.35 2.34 23.67
N ARG A 160 -9.57 1.27 22.89
CA ARG A 160 -8.49 0.48 22.29
C ARG A 160 -8.44 0.71 20.79
N LEU A 161 -7.22 0.87 20.29
CA LEU A 161 -6.89 1.17 18.92
C LEU A 161 -5.96 0.08 18.38
N LEU A 162 -6.04 -0.13 17.07
CA LEU A 162 -5.18 -1.04 16.32
C LEU A 162 -4.84 -0.36 15.00
N VAL A 163 -3.57 -0.38 14.63
CA VAL A 163 -3.09 -0.14 13.26
C VAL A 163 -2.08 -1.22 12.94
N GLY A 164 -2.09 -1.72 11.71
CA GLY A 164 -1.12 -2.72 11.27
C GLY A 164 -1.07 -2.85 9.77
N ASP A 165 -0.08 -3.59 9.31
CA ASP A 165 0.10 -3.97 7.91
C ASP A 165 0.39 -5.48 7.82
N VAL A 166 -0.31 -6.14 6.90
CA VAL A 166 -0.16 -7.56 6.58
C VAL A 166 0.93 -7.72 5.54
N CYS A 167 2.01 -8.44 5.90
CA CYS A 167 3.04 -8.82 4.94
C CYS A 167 2.46 -9.82 3.93
N GLY A 168 2.09 -9.30 2.76
CA GLY A 168 1.42 -10.04 1.71
C GLY A 168 0.75 -9.08 0.74
N LYS A 169 0.07 -9.62 -0.28
CA LYS A 169 -0.72 -8.80 -1.20
C LYS A 169 -1.88 -9.59 -1.77
N GLY A 170 -2.94 -8.88 -2.14
CA GLY A 170 -4.10 -9.48 -2.81
C GLY A 170 -5.14 -10.03 -1.84
N LEU A 171 -5.93 -11.00 -2.31
CA LEU A 171 -7.10 -11.50 -1.57
C LEU A 171 -6.74 -12.23 -0.27
N ASP A 172 -5.58 -12.87 -0.19
CA ASP A 172 -5.13 -13.55 1.02
C ASP A 172 -4.89 -12.54 2.17
N ALA A 173 -4.32 -11.38 1.85
CA ALA A 173 -4.14 -10.29 2.82
C ALA A 173 -5.48 -9.81 3.39
N VAL A 174 -6.52 -9.68 2.55
CA VAL A 174 -7.87 -9.28 3.01
C VAL A 174 -8.47 -10.30 3.98
N ALA A 175 -8.26 -11.59 3.73
CA ALA A 175 -8.71 -12.64 4.65
C ALA A 175 -7.99 -12.53 6.01
N THR A 176 -6.69 -12.23 6.00
CA THR A 176 -5.89 -12.04 7.21
C THR A 176 -6.29 -10.78 7.98
N VAL A 177 -6.54 -9.66 7.29
CA VAL A 177 -7.13 -8.46 7.91
C VAL A 177 -8.44 -8.80 8.62
N THR A 178 -9.29 -9.64 8.01
CA THR A 178 -10.56 -10.05 8.61
C THR A 178 -10.35 -10.86 9.90
N VAL A 179 -9.39 -11.79 9.91
CA VAL A 179 -9.03 -12.57 11.10
C VAL A 179 -8.51 -11.66 12.21
N VAL A 180 -7.61 -10.73 11.88
CA VAL A 180 -7.04 -9.77 12.84
C VAL A 180 -8.12 -8.90 13.45
N LEU A 181 -8.98 -8.27 12.63
CA LEU A 181 -10.04 -7.39 13.12
C LEU A 181 -11.11 -8.14 13.92
N GLY A 182 -11.44 -9.37 13.52
CA GLY A 182 -12.35 -10.23 14.27
C GLY A 182 -11.80 -10.60 15.66
N ALA A 183 -10.54 -11.05 15.71
CA ALA A 183 -9.87 -11.39 16.97
C ALA A 183 -9.66 -10.17 17.86
N PHE A 184 -9.26 -9.02 17.29
CA PHE A 184 -9.14 -7.77 18.02
C PHE A 184 -10.47 -7.35 18.65
N ARG A 185 -11.57 -7.38 17.89
CA ARG A 185 -12.88 -6.95 18.39
C ARG A 185 -13.35 -7.78 19.60
N GLU A 186 -13.14 -9.09 19.54
CA GLU A 186 -13.51 -10.01 20.61
C GLU A 186 -12.57 -9.87 21.82
N ALA A 187 -11.27 -10.02 21.60
CA ALA A 187 -10.28 -10.00 22.68
C ALA A 187 -10.22 -8.64 23.38
N ALA A 188 -10.40 -7.54 22.65
CA ALA A 188 -10.36 -6.22 23.26
C ALA A 188 -11.57 -5.96 24.19
N GLU A 189 -12.67 -6.70 24.07
CA GLU A 189 -13.80 -6.62 25.00
C GLU A 189 -13.59 -7.48 26.25
N THR A 190 -12.91 -8.62 26.11
CA THR A 190 -12.79 -9.63 27.17
C THR A 190 -11.50 -9.52 27.98
N GLU A 191 -10.36 -9.27 27.33
CA GLU A 191 -9.04 -9.32 27.96
C GLU A 191 -8.70 -8.01 28.69
N PRO A 192 -8.36 -8.04 30.00
CA PRO A 192 -8.01 -6.84 30.75
C PRO A 192 -6.71 -6.16 30.29
N GLU A 193 -5.75 -6.95 29.84
CA GLU A 193 -4.42 -6.47 29.49
C GLU A 193 -4.25 -6.33 27.98
N LEU A 194 -3.68 -5.21 27.51
CA LEU A 194 -3.48 -4.96 26.09
C LEU A 194 -2.52 -5.99 25.44
N ALA A 195 -1.54 -6.49 26.19
CA ALA A 195 -0.63 -7.54 25.71
C ALA A 195 -1.37 -8.85 25.41
N ALA A 196 -2.30 -9.24 26.30
CA ALA A 196 -3.15 -10.41 26.10
C ALA A 196 -4.05 -10.28 24.86
N VAL A 197 -4.52 -9.06 24.53
CA VAL A 197 -5.23 -8.81 23.25
C VAL A 197 -4.33 -9.15 22.07
N ALA A 198 -3.07 -8.69 22.08
CA ALA A 198 -2.12 -9.01 21.01
C ALA A 198 -1.84 -10.52 20.91
N ASP A 199 -1.71 -11.22 22.05
CA ASP A 199 -1.50 -12.67 22.09
C ASP A 199 -2.72 -13.43 21.52
N ARG A 200 -3.94 -12.97 21.80
CA ARG A 200 -5.17 -13.55 21.22
C ARG A 200 -5.23 -13.40 19.71
N ILE A 201 -4.80 -12.26 19.18
CA ILE A 201 -4.69 -12.02 17.73
C ILE A 201 -3.63 -12.95 17.13
N ASP A 202 -2.45 -13.05 17.74
CA ASP A 202 -1.37 -13.93 17.30
C ASP A 202 -1.84 -15.39 17.23
N HIS A 203 -2.50 -15.87 18.28
CA HIS A 203 -3.07 -17.22 18.29
C HIS A 203 -4.18 -17.42 17.26
N ALA A 204 -4.98 -16.40 16.94
CA ALA A 204 -5.98 -16.49 15.88
C ALA A 204 -5.34 -16.66 14.50
N LEU A 205 -4.27 -15.92 14.22
CA LEU A 205 -3.49 -16.04 12.98
C LEU A 205 -2.82 -17.41 12.86
N LEU A 206 -2.18 -17.89 13.93
CA LEU A 206 -1.54 -19.22 13.94
C LEU A 206 -2.56 -20.34 13.71
N ARG A 207 -3.79 -20.22 14.26
CA ARG A 207 -4.88 -21.16 13.99
C ARG A 207 -5.31 -21.14 12.53
N GLU A 208 -5.54 -19.95 11.95
CA GLU A 208 -5.93 -19.78 10.55
C GLU A 208 -4.88 -20.39 9.60
N ARG A 209 -3.60 -20.05 9.83
CA ARG A 209 -2.46 -20.59 9.07
C ARG A 209 -2.40 -22.11 9.11
N SER A 210 -2.62 -22.69 10.29
CA SER A 210 -2.63 -24.15 10.49
C SER A 210 -3.78 -24.82 9.74
N GLN A 211 -4.96 -24.20 9.69
CA GLN A 211 -6.12 -24.72 8.97
C GLN A 211 -5.91 -24.68 7.44
N ARG A 212 -5.37 -23.58 6.92
CA ARG A 212 -5.04 -23.45 5.48
C ARG A 212 -3.95 -24.43 5.04
N ALA A 213 -2.93 -24.65 5.88
CA ALA A 213 -1.85 -25.58 5.56
C ALA A 213 -2.31 -27.04 5.37
N GLY A 214 -3.48 -27.40 5.92
CA GLY A 214 -4.09 -28.73 5.79
C GLY A 214 -5.01 -28.89 4.57
N GLN A 215 -5.27 -27.83 3.81
CA GLN A 215 -6.13 -27.87 2.63
C GLN A 215 -5.26 -27.94 1.35
N PRO A 216 -5.45 -28.95 0.47
CA PRO A 216 -4.73 -28.99 -0.80
C PRO A 216 -5.19 -27.83 -1.68
N ASP A 217 -4.26 -26.96 -2.08
CA ASP A 217 -4.53 -25.81 -2.96
C ASP A 217 -5.36 -26.22 -4.18
N CYS A 218 -6.58 -25.71 -4.29
CA CYS A 218 -7.49 -25.97 -5.42
C CYS A 218 -7.15 -25.13 -6.67
N LEU A 219 -6.08 -24.33 -6.65
CA LEU A 219 -5.68 -23.46 -7.76
C LEU A 219 -4.31 -23.89 -8.33
N PRO A 220 -4.28 -24.56 -9.49
CA PRO A 220 -3.03 -24.90 -10.15
C PRO A 220 -2.42 -23.63 -10.77
N GLY A 221 -1.30 -23.16 -10.24
CA GLY A 221 -0.45 -22.14 -10.89
C GLY A 221 -0.07 -20.90 -10.08
N GLY A 222 -0.43 -20.81 -8.79
CA GLY A 222 0.16 -19.81 -7.90
C GLY A 222 1.55 -20.25 -7.46
N ASP A 223 2.54 -19.34 -7.48
CA ASP A 223 3.88 -19.61 -6.93
C ASP A 223 3.75 -20.20 -5.52
N ALA A 224 4.07 -21.49 -5.39
CA ALA A 224 4.08 -22.23 -4.13
C ALA A 224 5.29 -21.84 -3.27
N GLY A 225 5.55 -20.54 -3.13
CA GLY A 225 6.29 -19.99 -2.01
C GLY A 225 5.28 -19.73 -0.91
N ARG A 226 5.18 -20.64 0.08
CA ARG A 226 4.52 -20.39 1.37
C ARG A 226 5.21 -19.18 2.02
N SER A 227 4.79 -17.99 1.61
CA SER A 227 5.21 -16.74 2.22
C SER A 227 4.68 -16.81 3.64
N VAL A 228 5.56 -16.61 4.62
CA VAL A 228 5.13 -16.54 6.01
C VAL A 228 4.23 -15.31 6.11
N GLU A 229 2.93 -15.54 6.25
CA GLU A 229 1.96 -14.46 6.41
C GLU A 229 2.06 -13.99 7.87
N PHE A 230 2.60 -12.80 8.05
CA PHE A 230 2.72 -12.14 9.35
C PHE A 230 2.15 -10.73 9.26
N VAL A 231 1.81 -10.17 10.40
CA VAL A 231 1.23 -8.84 10.50
C VAL A 231 2.08 -8.00 11.43
N THR A 232 2.61 -6.90 10.92
CA THR A 232 3.16 -5.86 11.80
C THR A 232 1.99 -5.08 12.36
N ALA A 233 1.91 -4.92 13.69
CA ALA A 233 0.82 -4.16 14.28
C ALA A 233 1.26 -3.38 15.51
N VAL A 234 0.58 -2.28 15.76
CA VAL A 234 0.62 -1.58 17.04
C VAL A 234 -0.80 -1.43 17.59
N LEU A 235 -0.95 -1.81 18.85
CA LEU A 235 -2.13 -1.59 19.64
C LEU A 235 -1.88 -0.42 20.58
N ALA A 236 -2.90 0.40 20.80
CA ALA A 236 -2.87 1.44 21.82
C ALA A 236 -4.13 1.37 22.70
N GLU A 237 -3.97 1.55 24.00
CA GLU A 237 -5.04 1.62 24.97
C GLU A 237 -5.02 2.98 25.65
N LEU A 238 -6.18 3.63 25.70
CA LEU A 238 -6.45 4.84 26.46
C LEU A 238 -7.41 4.46 27.60
N PRO A 239 -6.89 4.10 28.79
CA PRO A 239 -7.70 3.63 29.90
C PRO A 239 -8.62 4.73 30.42
N PRO A 240 -9.81 4.39 30.95
CA PRO A 240 -10.71 5.38 31.51
C PRO A 240 -10.04 6.03 32.74
N GLY A 241 -9.94 7.35 32.74
CA GLY A 241 -9.44 8.08 33.91
C GLY A 241 -10.51 8.31 34.97
N PRO A 242 -10.13 8.83 36.15
CA PRO A 242 -11.04 9.02 37.28
C PRO A 242 -12.19 9.99 36.97
N ALA A 243 -11.99 10.94 36.05
CA ALA A 243 -13.00 11.88 35.59
C ALA A 243 -13.81 11.39 34.37
N GLY A 244 -13.63 10.12 33.95
CA GLY A 244 -14.27 9.55 32.75
C GLY A 244 -13.55 9.86 31.44
N GLU A 245 -12.45 10.61 31.48
CA GLU A 245 -11.57 10.85 30.32
C GLU A 245 -10.22 10.16 30.51
N PRO A 246 -9.58 9.66 29.45
CA PRO A 246 -8.27 9.02 29.56
C PRO A 246 -7.15 10.02 29.87
N GLU A 247 -6.30 9.67 30.83
CA GLU A 247 -5.16 10.48 31.27
C GLU A 247 -3.80 9.91 30.85
N SER A 248 -3.79 8.69 30.34
CA SER A 248 -2.59 8.02 29.86
C SER A 248 -2.88 7.18 28.62
N VAL A 249 -1.82 6.82 27.92
CA VAL A 249 -1.82 5.85 26.82
C VAL A 249 -0.83 4.75 27.15
N ARG A 250 -1.19 3.50 26.82
CA ARG A 250 -0.29 2.35 26.78
C ARG A 250 -0.24 1.85 25.35
N ILE A 251 0.91 1.34 24.92
CA ILE A 251 1.03 0.70 23.60
C ILE A 251 1.53 -0.73 23.74
N VAL A 252 1.26 -1.54 22.72
CA VAL A 252 1.90 -2.84 22.45
C VAL A 252 2.24 -2.88 20.97
N SER A 253 3.52 -2.92 20.64
CA SER A 253 4.05 -3.03 19.28
C SER A 253 4.51 -4.46 18.98
N ARG A 254 4.12 -4.95 17.82
CA ARG A 254 4.50 -6.23 17.21
C ARG A 254 5.20 -5.94 15.89
N GLY A 255 6.36 -5.28 15.98
CA GLY A 255 7.22 -4.95 14.85
C GLY A 255 6.74 -3.82 13.94
N HIS A 256 5.80 -2.99 14.40
CA HIS A 256 5.22 -1.89 13.61
C HIS A 256 5.84 -0.53 13.97
N PRO A 257 5.82 0.47 13.07
CA PRO A 257 6.27 1.82 13.38
C PRO A 257 5.64 2.38 14.67
N PRO A 258 6.44 3.02 15.55
CA PRO A 258 5.97 3.50 16.84
C PRO A 258 5.00 4.69 16.69
N PRO A 259 3.92 4.76 17.48
CA PRO A 259 2.99 5.87 17.45
C PRO A 259 3.65 7.20 17.86
N LEU A 260 3.15 8.31 17.32
CA LEU A 260 3.62 9.65 17.63
C LEU A 260 2.65 10.38 18.56
N LEU A 261 3.16 10.92 19.66
CA LEU A 261 2.43 11.76 20.59
C LEU A 261 2.81 13.23 20.38
N LEU A 262 1.85 14.03 19.93
CA LEU A 262 2.00 15.47 19.73
C LEU A 262 1.35 16.21 20.90
N SER A 263 2.12 17.09 21.54
CA SER A 263 1.60 18.01 22.56
C SER A 263 0.67 19.07 21.97
N ALA A 264 -0.34 19.50 22.73
CA ALA A 264 -1.27 20.58 22.36
C ALA A 264 -0.55 21.87 21.92
N GLY A 265 0.64 22.13 22.47
CA GLY A 265 1.46 23.32 22.16
C GLY A 265 2.29 23.22 20.88
N GLY A 266 2.26 22.09 20.16
CA GLY A 266 3.06 21.83 18.96
C GLY A 266 4.50 21.39 19.20
N ALA A 267 4.93 21.32 20.46
CA ALA A 267 6.20 20.70 20.85
C ALA A 267 6.11 20.21 22.31
N PRO A 268 6.78 19.10 22.66
CA PRO A 268 7.50 18.17 21.78
C PRO A 268 6.58 17.22 21.01
N VAL A 269 7.08 16.69 19.88
CA VAL A 269 6.57 15.46 19.25
C VAL A 269 7.41 14.31 19.81
N ARG A 270 6.77 13.35 20.46
CA ARG A 270 7.42 12.21 21.11
C ARG A 270 7.04 10.92 20.40
N THR A 271 8.04 10.16 19.98
CA THR A 271 7.85 8.78 19.54
C THR A 271 7.61 7.88 20.75
N LEU A 272 6.54 7.09 20.72
CA LEU A 272 6.21 6.11 21.75
C LEU A 272 6.88 4.77 21.39
N GLU A 273 8.18 4.68 21.66
CA GLU A 273 8.92 3.42 21.51
C GLU A 273 8.48 2.43 22.60
N PRO A 274 8.35 1.13 22.28
CA PRO A 274 8.07 0.10 23.27
C PRO A 274 9.27 -0.12 24.20
N ASP A 275 9.01 -0.57 25.43
CA ASP A 275 10.05 -0.85 26.44
C ASP A 275 10.88 -2.10 26.05
N SER A 276 10.27 -3.03 25.31
CA SER A 276 10.93 -4.17 24.65
C SER A 276 10.40 -4.37 23.23
N TYR A 277 11.18 -4.98 22.35
CA TYR A 277 10.71 -5.33 21.01
C TYR A 277 10.17 -6.77 20.98
N ALA A 278 8.99 -6.94 20.40
CA ALA A 278 8.35 -8.23 20.19
C ALA A 278 8.28 -8.58 18.69
N LEU A 279 8.17 -9.88 18.39
CA LEU A 279 7.99 -10.35 17.02
C LEU A 279 6.65 -9.88 16.44
N PRO A 280 6.57 -9.71 15.10
CA PRO A 280 5.30 -9.54 14.40
C PRO A 280 4.29 -10.65 14.71
N LEU A 281 3.01 -10.32 14.60
CA LEU A 281 1.91 -11.26 14.78
C LEU A 281 1.95 -12.34 13.70
N GLY A 282 1.62 -13.58 14.05
CA GLY A 282 1.72 -14.77 13.21
C GLY A 282 3.09 -15.44 13.23
N LEU A 283 4.06 -14.87 13.97
CA LEU A 283 5.43 -15.39 14.13
C LEU A 283 5.75 -15.85 15.56
N GLY A 284 4.76 -15.88 16.46
CA GLY A 284 4.96 -16.27 17.86
C GLY A 284 5.52 -17.67 18.05
N ASP A 285 5.29 -18.59 17.10
CA ASP A 285 5.84 -19.96 17.09
C ASP A 285 7.34 -20.01 16.74
N MET A 286 7.91 -18.93 16.23
CA MET A 286 9.35 -18.81 15.92
C MET A 286 10.16 -18.25 17.09
N ALA A 287 9.50 -17.75 18.14
CA ALA A 287 10.18 -17.43 19.39
C ALA A 287 10.72 -18.73 20.00
N GLY A 288 12.05 -18.88 20.04
CA GLY A 288 12.66 -20.10 20.58
C GLY A 288 12.28 -20.32 22.05
N PRO A 289 12.27 -21.59 22.54
CA PRO A 289 11.90 -21.95 23.91
C PRO A 289 12.79 -21.35 25.02
N ALA A 290 13.79 -20.55 24.66
CA ALA A 290 14.74 -19.89 25.54
C ALA A 290 14.55 -18.36 25.62
N ALA A 291 13.52 -17.79 24.97
CA ALA A 291 13.17 -16.40 25.18
C ALA A 291 12.65 -16.23 26.61
N VAL A 292 13.46 -15.64 27.48
CA VAL A 292 13.01 -15.20 28.80
C VAL A 292 11.92 -14.15 28.55
N PRO A 293 10.67 -14.36 29.03
CA PRO A 293 9.64 -13.34 28.93
C PRO A 293 10.16 -12.05 29.56
N PRO A 294 10.04 -10.89 28.91
CA PRO A 294 10.50 -9.64 29.48
C PRO A 294 9.82 -9.37 30.84
N GLU A 295 10.53 -8.71 31.76
CA GLU A 295 9.94 -8.18 32.99
C GLU A 295 9.07 -6.95 32.63
N GLY A 296 7.89 -7.20 32.06
CA GLY A 296 6.98 -6.16 31.56
C GLY A 296 6.07 -6.68 30.44
N PRO A 297 5.12 -5.87 29.95
CA PRO A 297 4.29 -6.26 28.81
C PRO A 297 5.21 -6.42 27.59
N ASP A 298 5.26 -7.63 27.02
CA ASP A 298 6.09 -7.92 25.84
C ASP A 298 5.68 -7.03 24.65
N GLY A 299 6.64 -6.29 24.10
CA GLY A 299 6.37 -5.32 23.05
C GLY A 299 5.69 -4.03 23.53
N GLY A 300 5.46 -3.85 24.83
CA GLY A 300 4.62 -2.79 25.37
C GLY A 300 5.35 -1.63 26.03
N THR A 301 4.61 -0.59 26.41
CA THR A 301 5.09 0.49 27.29
C THR A 301 4.39 0.52 28.63
N GLY A 302 5.05 1.06 29.65
CA GLY A 302 4.38 1.66 30.80
C GLY A 302 3.38 2.77 30.41
N PRO A 303 2.55 3.25 31.35
CA PRO A 303 1.58 4.32 31.09
C PRO A 303 2.29 5.64 30.74
N VAL A 304 2.00 6.20 29.57
CA VAL A 304 2.53 7.48 29.09
C VAL A 304 1.48 8.57 29.29
N PRO A 305 1.81 9.75 29.87
CA PRO A 305 0.85 10.82 30.06
C PRO A 305 0.18 11.29 28.77
N PHE A 306 -1.14 11.43 28.79
CA PHE A 306 -1.96 11.90 27.66
C PHE A 306 -2.73 13.18 28.07
N PRO A 307 -2.09 14.35 28.05
CA PRO A 307 -2.68 15.58 28.55
C PRO A 307 -3.79 16.10 27.63
N PRO A 308 -4.69 16.96 28.15
CA PRO A 308 -5.73 17.60 27.35
C PRO A 308 -5.18 18.31 26.10
N GLY A 309 -5.85 18.14 24.97
CA GLY A 309 -5.41 18.68 23.68
C GLY A 309 -4.23 17.94 23.02
N ALA A 310 -3.68 16.89 23.63
CA ALA A 310 -2.68 16.04 22.98
C ALA A 310 -3.30 15.21 21.85
N LEU A 311 -2.49 14.93 20.84
CA LEU A 311 -2.82 14.12 19.67
C LEU A 311 -1.93 12.88 19.65
N LEU A 312 -2.53 11.71 19.59
CA LEU A 312 -1.86 10.44 19.32
C LEU A 312 -2.07 10.09 17.85
N LEU A 313 -0.99 9.80 17.13
CA LEU A 313 -1.00 9.38 15.73
C LEU A 313 -0.43 7.97 15.62
N LEU A 314 -1.24 7.04 15.12
CA LEU A 314 -0.82 5.72 14.67
C LEU A 314 -0.78 5.75 13.15
N HIS A 315 0.25 5.16 12.55
CA HIS A 315 0.42 5.14 11.11
C HIS A 315 1.12 3.86 10.66
N THR A 316 0.85 3.43 9.43
CA THR A 316 1.60 2.37 8.76
C THR A 316 2.92 2.87 8.19
N ASP A 317 3.74 1.94 7.72
CA ASP A 317 5.07 2.22 7.19
C ASP A 317 5.02 2.95 5.83
N GLY A 318 3.91 2.91 5.09
CA GLY A 318 3.72 3.73 3.89
C GLY A 318 3.94 5.24 4.09
N VAL A 319 3.81 5.74 5.34
CA VAL A 319 4.26 7.10 5.69
C VAL A 319 5.78 7.22 5.66
N THR A 320 6.47 6.36 6.40
CA THR A 320 7.93 6.44 6.63
C THR A 320 8.73 5.93 5.44
N GLU A 321 8.16 5.03 4.65
CA GLU A 321 8.75 4.45 3.46
C GLU A 321 8.57 5.32 2.21
N ALA A 322 7.70 6.33 2.26
CA ALA A 322 7.57 7.31 1.19
C ALA A 322 8.91 8.01 0.91
N ARG A 323 9.30 8.07 -0.36
CA ARG A 323 10.61 8.58 -0.79
C ARG A 323 10.48 9.73 -1.76
N ASN A 324 11.34 10.73 -1.61
CA ASN A 324 11.51 11.77 -2.63
C ASN A 324 12.27 11.27 -3.87
N ALA A 325 12.43 12.15 -4.86
CA ALA A 325 13.17 11.86 -6.10
C ALA A 325 14.62 11.42 -5.88
N GLU A 326 15.25 11.83 -4.76
CA GLU A 326 16.59 11.43 -4.36
C GLU A 326 16.63 10.10 -3.57
N GLY A 327 15.47 9.49 -3.28
CA GLY A 327 15.35 8.25 -2.53
C GLY A 327 15.45 8.41 -1.00
N VAL A 328 15.35 9.63 -0.48
CA VAL A 328 15.33 9.94 0.95
C VAL A 328 13.94 9.63 1.52
N PHE A 329 13.92 8.89 2.63
CA PHE A 329 12.70 8.54 3.37
C PHE A 329 12.06 9.74 4.06
N TYR A 330 10.74 9.71 4.17
CA TYR A 330 9.97 10.71 4.89
C TYR A 330 10.11 10.54 6.42
N ASP A 331 10.52 11.60 7.12
CA ASP A 331 10.60 11.63 8.58
C ASP A 331 9.37 12.36 9.17
N PRO A 332 8.35 11.64 9.67
CA PRO A 332 7.14 12.27 10.21
C PRO A 332 7.44 13.08 11.48
N VAL A 333 8.42 12.69 12.29
CA VAL A 333 8.78 13.39 13.53
C VAL A 333 9.36 14.77 13.21
N ALA A 334 10.29 14.84 12.25
CA ALA A 334 10.88 16.10 11.81
C ALA A 334 9.82 17.02 11.19
N ARG A 335 8.91 16.46 10.38
CA ARG A 335 7.87 17.21 9.65
C ARG A 335 6.75 17.74 10.55
N LEU A 336 6.40 17.02 11.61
CA LEU A 336 5.36 17.41 12.55
C LEU A 336 5.87 18.31 13.68
N ARG A 337 7.19 18.38 13.91
CA ARG A 337 7.80 19.18 14.97
C ARG A 337 7.43 20.67 14.85
N GLY A 338 6.91 21.24 15.94
CA GLY A 338 6.54 22.65 16.01
C GLY A 338 5.17 22.98 15.41
N ARG A 339 4.50 22.02 14.75
CA ARG A 339 3.18 22.24 14.13
C ARG A 339 2.06 22.02 15.15
N ARG A 340 0.99 22.79 14.99
CA ARG A 340 -0.25 22.67 15.79
C ARG A 340 -1.39 22.30 14.88
N PHE A 341 -2.28 21.46 15.38
CA PHE A 341 -3.46 21.03 14.65
C PHE A 341 -4.71 21.23 15.50
N PRO A 342 -5.80 21.76 14.94
CA PRO A 342 -7.04 21.99 15.68
C PRO A 342 -7.78 20.68 16.01
N GLY A 343 -7.40 19.57 15.40
CA GLY A 343 -8.02 18.27 15.60
C GLY A 343 -7.35 17.16 14.80
N PRO A 344 -7.77 15.91 15.02
CA PRO A 344 -7.14 14.74 14.41
C PRO A 344 -7.30 14.75 12.88
N GLY A 345 -8.46 15.16 12.35
CA GLY A 345 -8.68 15.24 10.89
C GLY A 345 -7.71 16.21 10.21
N ALA A 346 -7.51 17.40 10.79
CA ALA A 346 -6.58 18.39 10.25
C ALA A 346 -5.11 17.94 10.31
N LEU A 347 -4.74 17.16 11.33
CA LEU A 347 -3.43 16.50 11.39
C LEU A 347 -3.27 15.52 10.23
N LEU A 348 -4.25 14.63 10.04
CA LEU A 348 -4.18 13.61 8.99
C LEU A 348 -4.16 14.23 7.59
N ASP A 349 -5.05 15.17 7.29
CA ASP A 349 -5.10 15.84 5.98
C ASP A 349 -3.78 16.56 5.66
N ALA A 350 -3.19 17.20 6.67
CA ALA A 350 -1.91 17.89 6.52
C ALA A 350 -0.73 16.91 6.35
N LEU A 351 -0.77 15.75 7.01
CA LEU A 351 0.26 14.73 6.88
C LEU A 351 0.20 14.06 5.49
N VAL A 352 -0.99 13.66 5.04
CA VAL A 352 -1.20 13.08 3.70
C VAL A 352 -0.68 14.03 2.62
N ALA A 353 -1.04 15.31 2.69
CA ALA A 353 -0.58 16.31 1.72
C ALA A 353 0.96 16.48 1.74
N ASP A 354 1.58 16.46 2.92
CA ASP A 354 3.05 16.62 3.07
C ASP A 354 3.81 15.38 2.57
N VAL A 355 3.28 14.17 2.80
CA VAL A 355 3.82 12.92 2.25
C VAL A 355 3.74 12.93 0.72
N HIS A 356 2.59 13.29 0.14
CA HIS A 356 2.48 13.40 -1.33
C HIS A 356 3.42 14.45 -1.92
N ALA A 357 3.57 15.61 -1.25
CA ALA A 357 4.49 16.64 -1.68
C ALA A 357 5.95 16.17 -1.59
N HIS A 358 6.31 15.37 -0.57
CA HIS A 358 7.64 14.80 -0.45
C HIS A 358 7.93 13.75 -1.53
N ALA A 359 6.94 12.93 -1.88
CA ALA A 359 7.09 11.82 -2.81
C ALA A 359 6.82 12.19 -4.29
N ASP A 360 6.66 13.48 -4.61
CA ASP A 360 6.22 13.95 -5.94
C ASP A 360 4.97 13.23 -6.47
N GLY A 361 4.05 12.88 -5.56
CA GLY A 361 2.82 12.15 -5.87
C GLY A 361 3.00 10.66 -6.17
N ARG A 362 4.19 10.09 -5.92
CA ARG A 362 4.50 8.67 -6.13
C ARG A 362 4.63 7.93 -4.81
N THR A 363 3.55 7.31 -4.34
CA THR A 363 3.58 6.39 -3.20
C THR A 363 3.66 4.95 -3.71
N ASP A 364 4.66 4.21 -3.21
CA ASP A 364 4.87 2.81 -3.57
C ASP A 364 4.08 1.85 -2.68
N ASP A 365 3.57 2.33 -1.53
CA ASP A 365 2.79 1.56 -0.56
C ASP A 365 1.53 2.29 -0.06
N ASP A 366 0.60 1.50 0.46
CA ASP A 366 -0.64 1.97 1.06
C ASP A 366 -0.33 2.68 2.39
N MET A 367 -1.22 3.59 2.79
CA MET A 367 -1.04 4.39 4.00
C MET A 367 -2.34 4.46 4.78
N ALA A 368 -2.40 3.76 5.91
CA ALA A 368 -3.43 3.89 6.92
C ALA A 368 -2.96 4.76 8.09
N LEU A 369 -3.77 5.77 8.41
CA LEU A 369 -3.52 6.74 9.48
C LEU A 369 -4.71 6.78 10.43
N LEU A 370 -4.44 6.71 11.73
CA LEU A 370 -5.43 6.85 12.79
C LEU A 370 -4.94 7.88 13.81
N ALA A 371 -5.70 8.96 13.98
CA ALA A 371 -5.38 10.01 14.94
C ALA A 371 -6.47 10.16 16.00
N VAL A 372 -6.05 10.33 17.25
CA VAL A 372 -6.91 10.48 18.41
C VAL A 372 -6.50 11.70 19.22
N MET A 373 -7.46 12.56 19.55
CA MET A 373 -7.24 13.77 20.33
C MET A 373 -8.02 13.71 21.64
N ARG A 374 -7.36 14.05 22.75
CA ARG A 374 -8.05 14.36 24.01
C ARG A 374 -8.70 15.74 23.93
N GLY A 375 -9.97 15.84 24.29
CA GLY A 375 -10.64 17.14 24.42
C GLY A 375 -9.88 18.11 25.35
N PRO A 376 -10.10 19.43 25.21
CA PRO A 376 -9.59 20.39 26.19
C PRO A 376 -10.22 20.11 27.57
N ALA A 377 -9.46 20.36 28.64
CA ALA A 377 -9.97 20.14 30.00
C ALA A 377 -11.25 20.97 30.22
N PRO A 378 -12.28 20.41 30.87
CA PRO A 378 -13.43 21.20 31.28
C PRO A 378 -12.96 22.34 32.21
N PRO A 379 -13.58 23.53 32.14
CA PRO A 379 -13.23 24.63 33.03
C PRO A 379 -13.45 24.19 34.49
N PRO A 380 -12.60 24.66 35.44
CA PRO A 380 -12.77 24.32 36.84
C PRO A 380 -14.16 24.77 37.29
N SER A 381 -14.91 23.84 37.91
CA SER A 381 -16.22 24.15 38.50
C SER A 381 -16.07 25.33 39.45
N PRO A 382 -16.96 26.34 39.40
CA PRO A 382 -16.90 27.44 40.35
C PRO A 382 -16.97 26.88 41.78
N PRO A 383 -16.21 27.46 42.74
CA PRO A 383 -16.24 27.01 44.11
C PRO A 383 -17.69 27.00 44.58
N ARG A 384 -18.16 25.86 45.11
CA ARG A 384 -19.47 25.77 45.75
C ARG A 384 -19.50 26.83 46.85
N SER A 385 -20.23 27.92 46.63
CA SER A 385 -20.50 28.93 47.64
C SER A 385 -21.12 28.18 48.82
N GLY A 386 -20.42 28.17 49.95
CA GLY A 386 -20.85 27.46 51.15
C GLY A 386 -22.27 27.86 51.53
N GLU A 387 -23.05 26.86 51.92
CA GLU A 387 -24.29 27.09 52.65
C GLU A 387 -23.95 27.88 53.92
N PRO A 388 -24.59 29.04 54.17
CA PRO A 388 -24.54 29.66 55.48
C PRO A 388 -25.30 28.75 56.46
N GLY A 389 -24.60 28.35 57.53
CA GLY A 389 -25.13 27.48 58.60
C GLY A 389 -26.07 28.17 59.57
#